data_AF-A0A5E4HM09-F1
#
_entry.id   AF-A0A5E4HM09-F1
#
_cell.length_a   1.000
_cell.length_b   1.000
_cell.length_c   1.000
_cell.angle_alpha   90.00
_cell.angle_beta   90.00
_cell.angle_gamma   90.00
#
_symmetry.space_group_name_H-M   'P 1'
#
loop_
_entity.id
_entity.type
_entity.pdbx_description
1 polymer ?
#
loop_
_entity_poly.entity_id
_entity_poly.type
_entity_poly.pdbx_seq_one_letter_code
_entity_poly.pdbx_strand_id
1 'polypeptide(L)' 'MMIVDKDRLFEKIDEMENYLRELEEYLPEQEEDYLNNGLRKRACERAFQLASENLLDICNFIISEKGFGMPFDSKDSVKM' A
#
# COMPACT_ATOMS: atom_id res chain seq x y z
N MET A 1 -8.50 21.95 -13.47
CA MET A 1 -8.61 21.18 -12.21
C MET A 1 -8.14 19.73 -12.40
N MET A 2 -8.49 19.03 -13.48
CA MET A 2 -8.10 17.61 -13.77
C MET A 2 -6.61 17.21 -13.81
N ILE A 3 -5.63 18.12 -13.92
CA ILE A 3 -4.22 17.73 -14.04
C ILE A 3 -3.63 17.33 -12.67
N VAL A 4 -4.00 18.07 -11.63
CA VAL A 4 -3.49 17.88 -10.25
C VAL A 4 -3.90 16.52 -9.68
N ASP A 5 -5.06 15.99 -10.07
CA ASP A 5 -5.57 14.73 -9.53
C ASP A 5 -4.81 13.51 -10.08
N LYS A 6 -4.30 13.57 -11.32
CA LYS A 6 -3.46 12.50 -11.87
C LYS A 6 -2.07 12.48 -11.26
N ASP A 7 -1.45 13.65 -11.08
CA ASP A 7 -0.11 13.75 -10.50
C ASP A 7 -0.09 13.18 -9.07
N ARG A 8 -1.12 13.48 -8.28
CA ARG A 8 -1.28 12.91 -6.92
C ARG A 8 -1.50 11.40 -6.90
N LEU A 9 -2.16 10.85 -7.91
CA LEU A 9 -2.29 9.40 -8.06
C LEU A 9 -0.94 8.76 -8.38
N PHE A 10 -0.17 9.35 -9.29
CA PHE A 10 1.18 8.87 -9.61
C PHE A 10 2.12 8.96 -8.40
N GLU A 11 2.07 10.05 -7.63
CA GLU A 11 2.83 10.18 -6.38
C GLU A 11 2.51 9.04 -5.39
N LYS A 12 1.23 8.67 -5.24
CA LYS A 12 0.84 7.53 -4.39
C LYS A 12 1.35 6.20 -4.94
N ILE A 13 1.28 6.00 -6.25
CA ILE A 13 1.82 4.78 -6.88
C ILE A 13 3.34 4.68 -6.66
N ASP A 14 4.08 5.78 -6.84
CA ASP A 14 5.52 5.83 -6.58
C ASP A 14 5.84 5.53 -5.10
N GLU A 15 5.01 6.03 -4.18
CA GLU A 15 5.12 5.74 -2.75
C GLU A 15 4.89 4.25 -2.45
N MET A 16 3.88 3.63 -3.06
CA MET A 16 3.62 2.19 -2.97
C MET A 16 4.80 1.36 -3.48
N GLU A 17 5.39 1.74 -4.61
CA GLU A 17 6.59 1.07 -5.15
C GLU A 17 7.77 1.14 -4.19
N ASN A 18 7.94 2.25 -3.46
CA ASN A 18 8.98 2.37 -2.45
C ASN A 18 8.74 1.40 -1.28
N TYR A 19 7.51 1.30 -0.77
CA TYR A 19 7.20 0.33 0.29
C TYR A 19 7.38 -1.13 -0.14
N LEU A 20 7.09 -1.45 -1.40
CA LEU A 20 7.34 -2.78 -1.95
C LEU A 20 8.83 -3.09 -2.07
N ARG A 21 9.64 -2.13 -2.51
CA ARG A 21 11.11 -2.26 -2.54
C ARG A 21 11.68 -2.45 -1.14
N GLU A 22 11.23 -1.67 -0.15
CA GLU A 22 11.63 -1.87 1.24
C GLU A 22 11.25 -3.26 1.75
N LEU A 23 10.05 -3.75 1.42
CA LEU A 23 9.62 -5.10 1.78
C LEU A 23 10.54 -6.16 1.17
N GLU A 24 10.89 -6.03 -0.12
CA GLU A 24 11.83 -6.93 -0.80
C GLU A 24 13.22 -6.92 -0.14
N GLU A 25 13.72 -5.76 0.30
CA GLU A 25 15.00 -5.65 1.01
C GLU A 25 15.01 -6.36 2.37
N TYR A 26 13.88 -6.33 3.09
CA TYR A 26 13.76 -6.97 4.40
C TYR A 26 13.42 -8.44 4.33
N LEU A 27 12.73 -8.88 3.26
CA LEU A 27 12.30 -10.25 3.08
C LEU A 27 13.51 -11.20 3.07
N PRO A 28 13.58 -12.15 4.03
CA PRO A 28 14.61 -13.17 4.00
C PRO A 28 14.28 -14.25 2.97
N GLU A 29 15.31 -14.92 2.46
CA GLU A 29 15.15 -16.06 1.55
C GLU A 29 14.51 -17.28 2.23
N GLN A 30 14.71 -17.43 3.55
CA GLN A 30 14.20 -18.55 4.33
C GLN A 30 13.20 -18.08 5.39
N GLU A 31 12.11 -18.83 5.54
CA GLU A 31 11.08 -18.56 6.56
C GLU A 31 11.66 -18.56 7.98
N GLU A 32 12.62 -19.44 8.26
CA GLU A 32 13.23 -19.52 9.59
C GLU A 32 13.96 -18.22 9.98
N ASP A 33 14.57 -17.53 9.02
CA ASP A 33 15.21 -16.23 9.24
C ASP A 33 14.19 -15.11 9.50
N TYR A 34 12.98 -15.25 8.97
CA TYR A 34 11.85 -14.36 9.29
C TYR A 34 11.37 -14.60 10.72
N LEU A 35 11.17 -15.86 11.11
CA LEU A 35 10.63 -16.23 12.41
C LEU A 35 11.59 -15.96 13.56
N ASN A 36 12.89 -16.19 13.35
CA ASN A 36 13.90 -16.11 14.40
C ASN A 36 14.54 -14.71 14.53
N ASN A 37 14.25 -13.77 13.63
CA ASN A 37 14.74 -12.39 13.71
C ASN A 37 13.60 -11.39 13.92
N GLY A 38 13.34 -11.05 15.19
CA GLY A 38 12.23 -10.15 15.55
C GLY A 38 12.38 -8.70 15.05
N LEU A 39 13.58 -8.24 14.66
CA LEU A 39 13.75 -6.92 14.05
C LEU A 39 13.38 -6.96 12.56
N ARG A 40 13.92 -7.94 11.82
CA ARG A 40 13.60 -8.18 10.41
C ARG A 40 12.12 -8.46 10.20
N LYS A 41 11.52 -9.30 11.05
CA LYS A 41 10.08 -9.57 11.05
C LYS A 41 9.25 -8.29 11.13
N ARG A 42 9.53 -7.44 12.12
CA ARG A 42 8.82 -6.17 12.30
C ARG A 42 9.01 -5.20 11.14
N ALA A 43 10.21 -5.18 10.52
CA ALA A 43 10.46 -4.37 9.34
C ALA A 43 9.61 -4.82 8.14
N CYS A 44 9.56 -6.14 7.87
CA CYS A 44 8.69 -6.70 6.83
C CYS A 44 7.21 -6.40 7.09
N GLU A 45 6.72 -6.67 8.31
CA GLU A 45 5.33 -6.43 8.69
C GLU A 45 4.94 -4.95 8.54
N ARG A 46 5.85 -4.04 8.92
CA ARG A 46 5.64 -2.60 8.77
C ARG A 46 5.61 -2.16 7.31
N ALA A 47 6.56 -2.60 6.49
CA ALA A 47 6.58 -2.27 5.06
C ALA A 47 5.32 -2.79 4.35
N PHE A 48 4.90 -4.02 4.66
CA PHE A 48 3.65 -4.59 4.13
C PHE A 48 2.40 -3.83 4.59
N GLN A 49 2.35 -3.41 5.85
CA GLN A 49 1.26 -2.57 6.35
C GLN A 49 1.18 -1.25 5.57
N LEU A 50 2.30 -0.55 5.41
CA LEU A 50 2.36 0.74 4.71
C LEU A 50 1.95 0.61 3.24
N ALA A 51 2.42 -0.43 2.55
CA ALA A 51 1.99 -0.74 1.18
C ALA A 51 0.47 -0.99 1.10
N SER A 52 -0.10 -1.69 2.08
CA SER A 52 -1.53 -1.98 2.14
C SER A 52 -2.36 -0.72 2.40
N GLU A 53 -1.92 0.15 3.33
CA GLU A 53 -2.55 1.43 3.61
C GLU A 53 -2.52 2.35 2.38
N ASN A 54 -1.38 2.40 1.67
CA ASN A 54 -1.25 3.20 0.46
C ASN A 54 -2.15 2.69 -0.69
N LEU A 55 -2.28 1.37 -0.84
CA LEU A 55 -3.22 0.78 -1.80
C LEU A 55 -4.67 1.19 -1.50
N LEU A 56 -5.08 1.15 -0.23
CA LEU A 56 -6.43 1.58 0.16
C LEU A 56 -6.67 3.06 -0.14
N ASP A 57 -5.67 3.90 0.11
CA ASP A 57 -5.69 5.31 -0.25
C ASP A 57 -5.87 5.53 -1.75
N ILE A 58 -5.14 4.78 -2.59
CA ILE A 58 -5.27 4.81 -4.05
C ILE A 58 -6.69 4.40 -4.47
N CYS A 59 -7.21 3.30 -3.92
CA CYS A 59 -8.56 2.83 -4.19
C CYS A 59 -9.60 3.89 -3.81
N ASN A 60 -9.49 4.47 -2.62
CA ASN A 60 -10.39 5.52 -2.14
C ASN A 60 -10.32 6.78 -3.01
N PHE A 61 -9.12 7.17 -3.45
CA PHE A 61 -8.91 8.28 -4.38
C PHE A 61 -9.63 8.05 -5.71
N ILE A 62 -9.49 6.85 -6.29
CA ILE A 62 -10.16 6.48 -7.56
C ILE A 62 -11.68 6.46 -7.39
N ILE A 63 -12.18 5.92 -6.27
CA ILE A 63 -13.62 5.85 -5.95
C ILE A 63 -14.20 7.26 -5.79
N SER A 64 -13.51 8.15 -5.08
CA SER A 64 -13.96 9.53 -4.87
C SER A 64 -14.03 10.32 -6.17
N GLU A 65 -13.07 10.12 -7.08
CA GLU A 65 -13.03 10.79 -8.39
C GLU A 65 -14.13 10.30 -9.34
N LYS A 66 -14.53 9.02 -9.24
CA LYS A 66 -15.58 8.44 -10.08
C LYS A 66 -17.00 8.61 -9.53
N GLY A 67 -17.16 9.21 -8.35
CA GLY A 67 -18.48 9.52 -7.76
C GLY A 67 -19.27 8.31 -7.24
N PHE A 68 -18.60 7.20 -6.90
CA PHE A 68 -19.27 5.95 -6.50
C PHE A 68 -19.77 5.90 -5.03
N GLY A 69 -19.73 7.02 -4.30
CA GLY A 69 -20.07 7.06 -2.87
C GLY A 69 -18.91 6.55 -1.98
N MET A 70 -18.95 6.86 -0.68
CA MET A 70 -17.89 6.45 0.25
C MET A 70 -17.98 4.94 0.53
N PRO A 71 -16.85 4.20 0.47
CA PRO A 71 -16.82 2.80 0.89
C PRO A 71 -17.11 2.67 2.39
N PHE A 72 -17.84 1.63 2.77
CA PHE A 72 -18.29 1.41 4.15
C PHE A 72 -17.20 0.77 5.01
N ASP A 73 -16.29 -0.02 4.41
CA ASP A 73 -15.06 -0.51 5.01
C ASP A 73 -13.87 -0.59 4.02
N SER A 74 -12.67 -0.92 4.52
CA SER A 74 -11.45 -1.01 3.70
C SER A 74 -11.46 -2.15 2.67
N LYS A 75 -12.28 -3.19 2.86
CA LYS A 75 -12.39 -4.31 1.91
C LYS A 75 -13.28 -3.95 0.72
N ASP A 76 -14.23 -3.03 0.90
CA ASP A 76 -15.10 -2.56 -0.17
C ASP A 76 -14.33 -1.78 -1.25
N SER A 77 -13.28 -1.05 -0.86
CA SER A 77 -12.47 -0.25 -1.78
C SER A 77 -11.76 -1.06 -2.88
N VAL A 78 -11.54 -2.37 -2.67
CA VAL A 78 -10.84 -3.26 -3.61
C VAL A 78 -11.82 -4.04 -4.51
N LYS A 79 -13.10 -4.14 -4.13
CA LYS A 79 -14.09 -5.01 -4.80
C LYS A 79 -14.98 -4.32 -5.85
N MET A 80 -15.02 -2.99 -5.89
CA MET A 80 -15.85 -2.22 -6.82
C MET A 80 -15.35 -2.22 -8.27
#